data_AF-A0A2H1HWH6-F1
#
_entry.id   AF-A0A2H1HWH6-F1
#
_cell.length_a   1.000
_cell.length_b   1.000
_cell.length_c   1.000
_cell.angle_alpha   90.00
_cell.angle_beta   90.00
_cell.angle_gamma   90.00
#
_symmetry.space_group_name_H-M   'P 1'
#
loop_
_entity.id
_entity.type
_entity.pdbx_description
1 polymer ?
#
loop_
_entity_poly.entity_id
_entity_poly.type
_entity_poly.pdbx_seq_one_letter_code
_entity_poly.pdbx_strand_id
1 'polypeptide(L)'
;MRSATARTSTAPRRPRAGKRTAKLALVGSLVLGLLMGTTQPAMAAPEAGPGQWFIKDYGIDDLWKKSTGKGVKVAVIDSGVNAKHDDLGGVVTKSKDFSGLDKDGRTPIGGKTTIHHGTAVAGVIAGQGKGAGPTGVAPDVDILSASMWLGPDRPKKSGSTREQADKAIRWAVDSGAKVINMSLGWDDPAWPSSWDKSFAYAYEKDVVIVACVGNASQGATQAWSPSTVPGVIGVGGLGKNNRVLSESTAPGTAVDLMGPAADIPIPYYSGGYAEGQGCSFASPIVSGVAALIRAEDPDLSADEVTAKLTSTAKPVPGHKGQSKKGKPDPIVGWGRLDPKAAMKSDVPKTVPSAADALADWVKMHRRGQSDPAETDNAAPAEDNNPKAVAPKDVVSSQSTPQLGFAILGAGGLIAIILFVLSAVAFIRRRR
;
A
#
# COMPACT_ATOMS: atom_id res chain seq x y z
N MET A 1 30.21 84.68 -27.18
CA MET A 1 31.20 84.95 -28.25
C MET A 1 31.53 83.64 -28.97
N ARG A 2 31.23 83.58 -30.28
CA ARG A 2 31.88 82.86 -31.42
C ARG A 2 32.31 81.38 -31.20
N SER A 3 31.73 80.35 -31.83
CA SER A 3 31.46 80.03 -33.25
C SER A 3 32.68 79.57 -34.09
N ALA A 4 32.48 78.44 -34.80
CA ALA A 4 33.05 77.95 -36.08
C ALA A 4 33.82 76.60 -35.97
N THR A 5 33.43 75.44 -36.53
CA THR A 5 33.04 74.92 -37.88
C THR A 5 34.17 74.59 -38.88
N ALA A 6 33.98 73.43 -39.54
CA ALA A 6 34.43 72.93 -40.87
C ALA A 6 35.61 71.92 -40.88
N ARG A 7 35.42 70.64 -41.27
CA ARG A 7 35.31 70.02 -42.64
C ARG A 7 36.60 70.19 -43.47
N THR A 8 37.21 69.19 -44.13
CA THR A 8 36.74 68.30 -45.23
C THR A 8 37.85 67.24 -45.54
N SER A 9 37.51 66.00 -45.98
CA SER A 9 37.69 65.42 -47.35
C SER A 9 39.17 65.22 -47.80
N THR A 10 39.69 64.14 -48.41
CA THR A 10 39.18 63.17 -49.39
C THR A 10 40.25 62.08 -49.64
N ALA A 11 39.84 60.85 -50.00
CA ALA A 11 40.67 59.77 -50.58
C ALA A 11 41.11 60.10 -52.05
N PRO A 12 41.83 59.29 -52.89
CA PRO A 12 41.87 57.81 -52.97
C PRO A 12 43.17 57.12 -53.49
N ARG A 13 43.23 55.77 -53.47
CA ARG A 13 43.71 54.91 -54.59
C ARG A 13 43.50 53.40 -54.30
N ARG A 14 42.80 52.72 -55.22
CA ARG A 14 42.74 51.25 -55.47
C ARG A 14 43.49 50.96 -56.81
N PRO A 15 43.65 49.73 -57.37
CA PRO A 15 43.21 48.36 -56.98
C PRO A 15 44.24 47.20 -57.20
N ARG A 16 43.88 45.97 -56.79
CA ARG A 16 44.00 44.62 -57.45
C ARG A 16 44.32 43.53 -56.40
N ALA A 17 43.38 42.66 -56.03
CA ALA A 17 42.90 41.43 -56.71
C ALA A 17 43.75 40.18 -56.36
N GLY A 18 43.15 39.20 -55.67
CA GLY A 18 43.79 37.87 -55.46
C GLY A 18 43.22 36.99 -54.33
N LYS A 19 42.05 36.41 -54.57
CA LYS A 19 41.41 35.18 -54.00
C LYS A 19 42.02 34.43 -52.77
N ARG A 20 41.18 34.36 -51.71
CA ARG A 20 40.71 33.19 -50.91
C ARG A 20 41.65 32.00 -50.61
N THR A 21 41.84 31.72 -49.31
CA THR A 21 41.52 30.47 -48.55
C THR A 21 41.88 30.72 -47.07
N ALA A 22 41.01 30.71 -46.05
CA ALA A 22 40.14 29.69 -45.46
C ALA A 22 40.68 29.20 -44.10
N LYS A 23 39.87 29.41 -43.04
CA LYS A 23 39.75 28.65 -41.76
C LYS A 23 40.83 28.88 -40.69
N LEU A 24 40.57 28.85 -39.38
CA LEU A 24 39.35 28.74 -38.55
C LEU A 24 39.69 29.30 -37.15
N ALA A 25 38.69 29.83 -36.47
CA ALA A 25 38.73 30.38 -35.12
C ALA A 25 39.03 29.35 -34.02
N LEU A 26 39.57 29.79 -32.87
CA LEU A 26 39.46 29.07 -31.61
C LEU A 26 39.36 30.03 -30.39
N VAL A 27 38.24 29.86 -29.69
CA VAL A 27 37.88 30.20 -28.30
C VAL A 27 38.01 31.64 -27.81
N GLY A 28 36.87 32.34 -27.78
CA GLY A 28 36.48 33.14 -26.63
C GLY A 28 35.30 32.46 -25.94
N SER A 29 35.36 32.25 -24.63
CA SER A 29 34.21 32.10 -23.70
C SER A 29 34.70 31.68 -22.32
N LEU A 30 34.53 32.52 -21.30
CA LEU A 30 34.08 32.08 -19.96
C LEU A 30 33.78 33.31 -19.09
N VAL A 31 32.52 33.75 -19.03
CA VAL A 31 31.80 34.14 -17.79
C VAL A 31 30.31 34.19 -18.15
N LEU A 32 29.57 33.13 -17.84
CA LEU A 32 28.12 33.21 -17.62
C LEU A 32 27.81 32.33 -16.42
N GLY A 33 27.77 32.95 -15.24
CA GLY A 33 27.35 32.31 -14.00
C GLY A 33 25.87 31.95 -14.09
N LEU A 34 25.60 30.70 -14.42
CA LEU A 34 24.27 30.12 -14.38
C LEU A 34 23.89 29.88 -12.92
N LEU A 35 22.81 30.52 -12.47
CA LEU A 35 22.03 30.10 -11.30
C LEU A 35 21.56 28.66 -11.54
N MET A 36 22.31 27.67 -11.06
CA MET A 36 21.80 26.31 -10.93
C MET A 36 21.04 26.21 -9.61
N GLY A 37 19.80 26.67 -9.63
CA GLY A 37 18.82 26.16 -8.68
C GLY A 37 18.71 24.65 -8.91
N THR A 38 19.01 23.86 -7.89
CA THR A 38 18.78 22.42 -7.92
C THR A 38 17.28 22.17 -7.91
N THR A 39 16.63 22.19 -9.07
CA THR A 39 15.31 21.58 -9.20
C THR A 39 15.52 20.09 -8.99
N GLN A 40 15.27 19.59 -7.78
CA GLN A 40 15.09 18.16 -7.58
C GLN A 40 14.01 17.73 -8.57
N PRO A 41 14.23 16.68 -9.39
CA PRO A 41 13.16 16.18 -10.23
C PRO A 41 12.00 15.82 -9.30
N ALA A 42 10.83 16.43 -9.52
CA ALA A 42 9.62 15.94 -8.91
C ALA A 42 9.51 14.47 -9.31
N MET A 43 9.64 13.56 -8.35
CA MET A 43 9.40 12.14 -8.59
C MET A 43 8.02 12.04 -9.23
N ALA A 44 7.94 11.43 -10.41
CA ALA A 44 6.64 11.21 -11.05
C ALA A 44 5.75 10.44 -10.07
N ALA A 45 4.47 10.79 -10.02
CA ALA A 45 3.51 10.04 -9.21
C ALA A 45 3.57 8.56 -9.62
N PRO A 46 3.42 7.62 -8.67
CA PRO A 46 3.34 6.20 -8.98
C PRO A 46 2.29 5.90 -10.05
N GLU A 47 2.49 4.80 -10.78
CA GLU A 47 1.53 4.29 -11.77
C GLU A 47 1.03 2.92 -11.36
N ALA A 48 -0.18 2.56 -11.81
CA ALA A 48 -0.74 1.23 -11.55
C ALA A 48 0.11 0.15 -12.23
N GLY A 49 0.47 -0.88 -11.49
CA GLY A 49 1.08 -2.10 -12.01
C GLY A 49 0.08 -2.92 -12.87
N PRO A 50 0.56 -3.96 -13.55
CA PRO A 50 -0.26 -4.78 -14.43
C PRO A 50 -1.49 -5.37 -13.72
N GLY A 51 -2.66 -5.29 -14.36
CA GLY A 51 -3.90 -5.94 -13.87
C GLY A 51 -4.59 -5.24 -12.69
N GLN A 52 -4.06 -4.13 -12.16
CA GLN A 52 -4.61 -3.43 -11.00
C GLN A 52 -5.83 -2.55 -11.35
N TRP A 53 -6.91 -3.20 -11.77
CA TRP A 53 -8.17 -2.57 -12.18
C TRP A 53 -8.72 -1.55 -11.17
N PHE A 54 -8.54 -1.82 -9.88
CA PHE A 54 -9.10 -1.03 -8.79
C PHE A 54 -8.41 0.32 -8.60
N ILE A 55 -7.14 0.47 -9.00
CA ILE A 55 -6.39 1.73 -8.79
C ILE A 55 -7.12 2.89 -9.49
N LYS A 56 -7.49 2.71 -10.75
CA LYS A 56 -8.25 3.73 -11.51
C LYS A 56 -9.73 3.78 -11.14
N ASP A 57 -10.38 2.63 -10.93
CA ASP A 57 -11.83 2.58 -10.61
C ASP A 57 -12.17 3.26 -9.27
N TYR A 58 -11.24 3.20 -8.31
CA TYR A 58 -11.37 3.84 -7.00
C TYR A 58 -10.66 5.21 -6.96
N GLY A 59 -9.96 5.59 -8.04
CA GLY A 59 -9.29 6.88 -8.19
C GLY A 59 -8.08 7.07 -7.28
N ILE A 60 -7.37 5.97 -6.97
CA ILE A 60 -6.15 5.97 -6.15
C ILE A 60 -4.99 6.63 -6.90
N ASP A 61 -4.93 6.48 -8.23
CA ASP A 61 -4.00 7.19 -9.10
C ASP A 61 -4.09 8.72 -8.98
N ASP A 62 -5.29 9.25 -8.78
CA ASP A 62 -5.49 10.67 -8.50
C ASP A 62 -5.02 11.07 -7.09
N LEU A 63 -5.09 10.17 -6.10
CA LEU A 63 -4.64 10.45 -4.73
C LEU A 63 -3.12 10.54 -4.62
N TRP A 64 -2.39 9.74 -5.39
CA TRP A 64 -0.93 9.75 -5.43
C TRP A 64 -0.31 11.09 -5.84
N LYS A 65 -1.08 11.97 -6.48
CA LYS A 65 -0.67 13.35 -6.78
C LYS A 65 -0.58 14.23 -5.54
N LYS A 66 -1.18 13.79 -4.42
CA LYS A 66 -1.22 14.49 -3.14
C LYS A 66 -0.41 13.76 -2.07
N SER A 67 -0.68 12.46 -1.92
CA SER A 67 -0.08 11.64 -0.89
C SER A 67 0.16 10.23 -1.42
N THR A 68 1.31 9.68 -1.06
CA THR A 68 1.73 8.29 -1.32
C THR A 68 1.87 7.49 -0.02
N GLY A 69 1.48 8.06 1.12
CA GLY A 69 1.56 7.42 2.45
C GLY A 69 2.88 7.67 3.19
N LYS A 70 3.77 8.51 2.65
CA LYS A 70 5.08 8.81 3.24
C LYS A 70 4.97 9.25 4.70
N GLY A 71 5.79 8.65 5.56
CA GLY A 71 5.86 8.97 6.99
C GLY A 71 4.82 8.25 7.86
N VAL A 72 3.91 7.49 7.25
CA VAL A 72 2.95 6.65 7.97
C VAL A 72 3.49 5.24 8.08
N LYS A 73 3.38 4.66 9.28
CA LYS A 73 3.72 3.25 9.55
C LYS A 73 2.46 2.39 9.52
N VAL A 74 2.46 1.35 8.70
CA VAL A 74 1.38 0.36 8.62
C VAL A 74 1.90 -0.98 9.10
N ALA A 75 1.30 -1.51 10.17
CA ALA A 75 1.63 -2.84 10.65
C ALA A 75 0.80 -3.90 9.91
N VAL A 76 1.50 -4.92 9.43
CA VAL A 76 0.91 -6.13 8.83
C VAL A 76 1.09 -7.25 9.84
N ILE A 77 0.01 -7.58 10.55
CA ILE A 77 -0.05 -8.73 11.46
C ILE A 77 -0.56 -9.92 10.65
N ASP A 78 0.36 -10.79 10.23
CA ASP A 78 0.09 -11.85 9.26
C ASP A 78 1.14 -12.97 9.36
N SER A 79 1.28 -13.79 8.33
CA SER A 79 2.28 -14.85 8.14
C SER A 79 3.72 -14.34 7.95
N GLY A 80 4.01 -13.05 8.14
CA GLY A 80 5.31 -12.44 7.87
C GLY A 80 5.49 -12.00 6.42
N VAL A 81 6.43 -11.07 6.20
CA VAL A 81 6.62 -10.39 4.91
C VAL A 81 8.01 -10.67 4.35
N ASN A 82 8.12 -11.30 3.19
CA ASN A 82 9.42 -11.45 2.53
C ASN A 82 9.96 -10.08 2.07
N ALA A 83 10.76 -9.46 2.94
CA ALA A 83 11.38 -8.16 2.67
C ALA A 83 12.44 -8.19 1.55
N LYS A 84 12.85 -9.39 1.10
CA LYS A 84 13.76 -9.58 -0.04
C LYS A 84 13.03 -9.70 -1.37
N HIS A 85 11.70 -9.70 -1.38
CA HIS A 85 10.94 -9.66 -2.62
C HIS A 85 11.23 -8.33 -3.35
N ASP A 86 11.52 -8.38 -4.65
CA ASP A 86 11.93 -7.21 -5.45
C ASP A 86 10.97 -6.02 -5.26
N ASP A 87 9.67 -6.33 -5.26
CA ASP A 87 8.57 -5.38 -5.13
C ASP A 87 8.34 -4.81 -3.72
N LEU A 88 9.04 -5.33 -2.70
CA LEU A 88 8.94 -4.87 -1.30
C LEU A 88 10.29 -4.38 -0.75
N GLY A 89 11.31 -4.32 -1.61
CA GLY A 89 12.63 -3.86 -1.24
C GLY A 89 12.60 -2.40 -0.79
N GLY A 90 12.86 -2.17 0.50
CA GLY A 90 12.98 -0.84 1.09
C GLY A 90 11.82 -0.40 1.98
N VAL A 91 10.64 -1.05 1.90
CA VAL A 91 9.46 -0.63 2.67
C VAL A 91 9.28 -1.35 4.00
N VAL A 92 9.85 -2.55 4.18
CA VAL A 92 9.76 -3.27 5.46
C VAL A 92 10.80 -2.76 6.46
N THR A 93 10.44 -1.75 7.25
CA THR A 93 11.38 -1.03 8.12
C THR A 93 11.56 -1.65 9.50
N LYS A 94 10.56 -2.39 9.99
CA LYS A 94 10.65 -3.12 11.26
C LYS A 94 9.92 -4.45 11.17
N SER A 95 10.36 -5.43 11.95
CA SER A 95 9.71 -6.73 11.99
C SER A 95 9.92 -7.45 13.31
N LYS A 96 9.01 -8.38 13.64
CA LYS A 96 9.14 -9.27 14.78
C LYS A 96 8.30 -10.53 14.58
N ASP A 97 8.81 -11.67 15.07
CA ASP A 97 8.06 -12.91 15.15
C ASP A 97 7.36 -13.08 16.49
N PHE A 98 6.09 -13.46 16.42
CA PHE A 98 5.25 -13.80 17.56
C PHE A 98 4.93 -15.30 17.60
N SER A 99 5.24 -16.05 16.54
CA SER A 99 4.87 -17.48 16.42
C SER A 99 5.62 -18.42 17.35
N GLY A 100 6.67 -17.96 18.03
CA GLY A 100 7.54 -18.82 18.85
C GLY A 100 8.40 -19.78 18.02
N LEU A 101 8.59 -19.47 16.73
CA LEU A 101 9.44 -20.26 15.81
C LEU A 101 10.85 -19.68 15.66
N ASP A 102 11.17 -18.65 16.45
CA ASP A 102 12.44 -17.91 16.44
C ASP A 102 12.77 -17.35 15.04
N LYS A 103 11.76 -16.78 14.38
CA LYS A 103 11.91 -16.07 13.10
C LYS A 103 12.09 -14.57 13.32
N ASP A 104 12.30 -13.84 12.24
CA ASP A 104 12.60 -12.40 12.25
C ASP A 104 11.42 -11.51 11.84
N GLY A 105 10.25 -12.09 11.56
CA GLY A 105 9.09 -11.40 10.97
C GLY A 105 9.22 -11.13 9.47
N ARG A 106 10.43 -11.26 8.90
CA ARG A 106 10.68 -11.10 7.45
C ARG A 106 10.73 -12.43 6.70
N THR A 107 10.86 -13.51 7.44
CA THR A 107 10.78 -14.88 6.93
C THR A 107 9.33 -15.33 7.05
N PRO A 108 8.63 -15.57 5.92
CA PRO A 108 7.24 -16.00 5.99
C PRO A 108 7.08 -17.36 6.67
N ILE A 109 5.99 -17.53 7.41
CA ILE A 109 5.63 -18.69 8.22
C ILE A 109 4.15 -19.05 8.06
N GLY A 110 3.78 -20.29 8.37
CA GLY A 110 2.40 -20.75 8.33
C GLY A 110 2.23 -22.07 7.58
N GLY A 111 0.99 -22.48 7.44
CA GLY A 111 0.60 -23.64 6.64
C GLY A 111 1.03 -23.48 5.17
N LYS A 112 1.08 -24.61 4.45
CA LYS A 112 1.58 -24.67 3.06
C LYS A 112 0.90 -23.69 2.11
N THR A 113 -0.38 -23.39 2.33
CA THR A 113 -1.19 -22.52 1.47
C THR A 113 -1.25 -21.06 1.96
N THR A 114 -0.85 -20.79 3.20
CA THR A 114 -0.98 -19.49 3.86
C THR A 114 0.35 -18.80 4.12
N ILE A 115 1.47 -19.51 3.99
CA ILE A 115 2.83 -18.96 4.14
C ILE A 115 3.11 -17.76 3.21
N HIS A 116 2.36 -17.63 2.12
CA HIS A 116 2.53 -16.55 1.14
C HIS A 116 1.87 -15.23 1.55
N HIS A 117 0.93 -15.30 2.48
CA HIS A 117 -0.16 -14.35 2.59
C HIS A 117 0.30 -12.95 3.03
N GLY A 118 1.21 -12.87 4.00
CA GLY A 118 1.69 -11.60 4.54
C GLY A 118 2.48 -10.81 3.52
N THR A 119 3.26 -11.50 2.67
CA THR A 119 3.96 -10.85 1.54
C THR A 119 2.97 -10.27 0.55
N ALA A 120 1.93 -11.03 0.19
CA ALA A 120 0.88 -10.57 -0.71
C ALA A 120 0.14 -9.35 -0.14
N VAL A 121 -0.27 -9.41 1.13
CA VAL A 121 -0.93 -8.31 1.85
C VAL A 121 -0.07 -7.05 1.89
N ALA A 122 1.22 -7.17 2.22
CA ALA A 122 2.15 -6.04 2.22
C ALA A 122 2.32 -5.43 0.83
N GLY A 123 2.28 -6.24 -0.24
CA GLY A 123 2.31 -5.76 -1.62
C GLY A 123 1.08 -4.94 -2.01
N VAL A 124 -0.11 -5.34 -1.57
CA VAL A 124 -1.33 -4.54 -1.81
C VAL A 124 -1.25 -3.18 -1.11
N ILE A 125 -0.62 -3.11 0.07
CA ILE A 125 -0.45 -1.85 0.80
C ILE A 125 0.67 -1.00 0.18
N ALA A 126 1.86 -1.57 -0.01
CA ALA A 126 3.11 -0.83 -0.23
C ALA A 126 4.01 -1.41 -1.35
N GLY A 127 3.45 -2.22 -2.26
CA GLY A 127 4.17 -2.71 -3.44
C GLY A 127 4.79 -1.57 -4.23
N GLN A 128 6.01 -1.78 -4.71
CA GLN A 128 6.81 -0.73 -5.35
C GLN A 128 6.59 -0.65 -6.86
N GLY A 129 5.72 -1.49 -7.44
CA GLY A 129 5.46 -1.51 -8.87
C GLY A 129 6.69 -1.91 -9.70
N LYS A 130 7.59 -2.74 -9.14
CA LYS A 130 8.84 -3.09 -9.85
C LYS A 130 8.61 -4.25 -10.84
N GLY A 131 8.99 -4.02 -12.10
CA GLY A 131 8.88 -5.01 -13.15
C GLY A 131 7.41 -5.35 -13.45
N ALA A 132 7.00 -6.58 -13.16
CA ALA A 132 5.61 -7.04 -13.32
C ALA A 132 4.77 -6.90 -12.03
N GLY A 133 5.30 -6.24 -10.99
CA GLY A 133 4.67 -6.15 -9.69
C GLY A 133 3.57 -5.11 -9.56
N PRO A 134 2.64 -5.30 -8.61
CA PRO A 134 1.64 -4.30 -8.28
C PRO A 134 2.29 -3.08 -7.60
N THR A 135 1.73 -1.91 -7.85
CA THR A 135 1.98 -0.72 -7.03
C THR A 135 0.96 -0.72 -5.89
N GLY A 136 1.45 -0.71 -4.65
CA GLY A 136 0.61 -0.68 -3.46
C GLY A 136 -0.22 0.60 -3.40
N VAL A 137 -1.34 0.57 -2.66
CA VAL A 137 -2.22 1.73 -2.50
C VAL A 137 -1.48 2.93 -1.87
N ALA A 138 -0.57 2.68 -0.94
CA ALA A 138 0.24 3.68 -0.27
C ALA A 138 1.72 3.29 -0.37
N PRO A 139 2.36 3.48 -1.54
CA PRO A 139 3.67 2.88 -1.84
C PRO A 139 4.82 3.43 -0.99
N ASP A 140 4.68 4.59 -0.34
CA ASP A 140 5.74 5.20 0.48
C ASP A 140 5.54 5.00 1.99
N VAL A 141 4.61 4.13 2.42
CA VAL A 141 4.48 3.79 3.85
C VAL A 141 5.62 2.90 4.33
N ASP A 142 5.88 2.98 5.62
CA ASP A 142 6.75 2.04 6.32
C ASP A 142 5.93 0.81 6.76
N ILE A 143 6.27 -0.37 6.25
CA ILE A 143 5.67 -1.64 6.68
C ILE A 143 6.35 -2.17 7.95
N LEU A 144 5.56 -2.40 8.99
CA LEU A 144 5.96 -3.13 10.19
C LEU A 144 5.43 -4.57 10.10
N SER A 145 6.30 -5.55 9.91
CA SER A 145 5.88 -6.95 9.77
C SER A 145 5.85 -7.69 11.10
N ALA A 146 4.67 -8.01 11.59
CA ALA A 146 4.48 -8.85 12.77
C ALA A 146 4.05 -10.25 12.32
N SER A 147 4.97 -11.21 12.35
CA SER A 147 4.64 -12.58 11.92
C SER A 147 3.99 -13.39 13.03
N MET A 148 2.94 -14.11 12.69
CA MET A 148 2.27 -15.09 13.53
C MET A 148 1.92 -16.33 12.71
N TRP A 149 1.61 -17.45 13.38
CA TRP A 149 1.21 -18.66 12.65
C TRP A 149 -0.17 -18.48 12.02
N LEU A 150 -0.27 -18.77 10.73
CA LEU A 150 -1.50 -18.68 9.93
C LEU A 150 -1.76 -20.01 9.22
N GLY A 151 -3.01 -20.50 9.26
CA GLY A 151 -3.41 -21.74 8.61
C GLY A 151 -3.24 -23.01 9.46
N PRO A 152 -3.53 -24.19 8.88
CA PRO A 152 -3.51 -25.46 9.60
C PRO A 152 -2.09 -25.90 10.02
N ASP A 153 -2.01 -27.01 10.74
CA ASP A 153 -0.75 -27.69 11.09
C ASP A 153 0.23 -26.84 11.92
N ARG A 154 -0.29 -26.02 12.85
CA ARG A 154 0.50 -25.22 13.79
C ARG A 154 1.51 -26.09 14.53
N PRO A 155 2.82 -25.76 14.50
CA PRO A 155 3.82 -26.49 15.27
C PRO A 155 3.48 -26.44 16.76
N LYS A 156 3.67 -27.54 17.49
CA LYS A 156 3.37 -27.60 18.93
C LYS A 156 4.12 -26.55 19.78
N LYS A 157 5.30 -26.14 19.31
CA LYS A 157 6.11 -25.09 19.96
C LYS A 157 5.56 -23.67 19.70
N SER A 158 4.69 -23.51 18.71
CA SER A 158 3.97 -22.27 18.50
C SER A 158 2.81 -22.18 19.48
N GLY A 159 2.84 -21.14 20.33
CA GLY A 159 1.79 -20.86 21.29
C GLY A 159 0.46 -20.49 20.63
N SER A 160 -0.50 -20.08 21.45
CA SER A 160 -1.84 -19.68 21.02
C SER A 160 -1.81 -18.59 19.95
N THR A 161 -2.42 -18.79 18.78
CA THR A 161 -2.46 -17.75 17.74
C THR A 161 -3.20 -16.50 18.20
N ARG A 162 -4.16 -16.60 19.13
CA ARG A 162 -4.81 -15.43 19.73
C ARG A 162 -3.88 -14.63 20.64
N GLU A 163 -3.04 -15.32 21.41
CA GLU A 163 -1.98 -14.68 22.21
C GLU A 163 -0.89 -14.06 21.32
N GLN A 164 -0.54 -14.72 20.21
CA GLN A 164 0.37 -14.17 19.23
C GLN A 164 -0.17 -12.84 18.65
N ALA A 165 -1.45 -12.81 18.28
CA ALA A 165 -2.11 -11.59 17.80
C ALA A 165 -2.16 -10.49 18.86
N ASP A 166 -2.49 -10.85 20.11
CA ASP A 166 -2.52 -9.91 21.23
C ASP A 166 -1.18 -9.18 21.42
N LYS A 167 -0.09 -9.97 21.45
CA LYS A 167 1.29 -9.45 21.55
C LYS A 167 1.70 -8.66 20.31
N ALA A 168 1.28 -9.09 19.12
CA ALA A 168 1.57 -8.41 17.86
C ALA A 168 0.89 -7.03 17.78
N ILE A 169 -0.37 -6.91 18.24
CA ILE A 169 -1.10 -5.63 18.30
C ILE A 169 -0.36 -4.65 19.20
N ARG A 170 -0.02 -5.05 20.43
CA ARG A 170 0.73 -4.18 21.36
C ARG A 170 2.07 -3.74 20.78
N TRP A 171 2.83 -4.68 20.21
CA TRP A 171 4.11 -4.34 19.59
C TRP A 171 3.98 -3.42 18.38
N ALA A 172 2.94 -3.58 17.57
CA ALA A 172 2.69 -2.71 16.43
C ALA A 172 2.46 -1.27 16.90
N VAL A 173 1.60 -1.09 17.91
CA VAL A 173 1.33 0.20 18.55
C VAL A 173 2.61 0.80 19.13
N ASP A 174 3.36 0.05 19.92
CA ASP A 174 4.63 0.50 20.53
C ASP A 174 5.73 0.77 19.49
N SER A 175 5.60 0.20 18.29
CA SER A 175 6.49 0.45 17.16
C SER A 175 6.09 1.69 16.35
N GLY A 176 5.02 2.38 16.77
CA GLY A 176 4.51 3.60 16.17
C GLY A 176 3.62 3.37 14.95
N ALA A 177 3.01 2.18 14.82
CA ALA A 177 2.00 1.95 13.79
C ALA A 177 0.89 2.99 13.91
N LYS A 178 0.45 3.49 12.76
CA LYS A 178 -0.70 4.40 12.65
C LYS A 178 -1.92 3.72 12.03
N VAL A 179 -1.67 2.59 11.36
CA VAL A 179 -2.69 1.65 10.86
C VAL A 179 -2.20 0.23 11.15
N ILE A 180 -3.09 -0.64 11.61
CA ILE A 180 -2.86 -2.09 11.73
C ILE A 180 -3.80 -2.79 10.75
N ASN A 181 -3.24 -3.60 9.87
CA ASN A 181 -3.98 -4.46 8.95
C ASN A 181 -3.93 -5.92 9.43
N MET A 182 -5.10 -6.53 9.63
CA MET A 182 -5.30 -7.94 9.96
C MET A 182 -6.15 -8.60 8.86
N SER A 183 -5.51 -8.99 7.76
CA SER A 183 -6.16 -9.67 6.62
C SER A 183 -6.52 -11.14 6.90
N LEU A 184 -6.77 -11.46 8.16
CA LEU A 184 -6.99 -12.79 8.71
C LEU A 184 -8.11 -12.72 9.75
N GLY A 185 -8.63 -13.88 10.15
CA GLY A 185 -9.56 -13.96 11.26
C GLY A 185 -9.80 -15.37 11.75
N TRP A 186 -10.45 -15.49 12.89
CA TRP A 186 -10.91 -16.75 13.46
C TRP A 186 -12.38 -16.94 13.13
N ASP A 187 -12.79 -18.18 12.84
CA ASP A 187 -14.15 -18.52 12.39
C ASP A 187 -15.20 -18.50 13.51
N ASP A 188 -15.10 -17.49 14.37
CA ASP A 188 -16.00 -17.19 15.47
C ASP A 188 -15.98 -15.68 15.78
N PRO A 189 -17.12 -15.10 16.17
CA PRO A 189 -17.24 -13.69 16.46
C PRO A 189 -16.67 -13.30 17.83
N ALA A 190 -16.28 -14.27 18.66
CA ALA A 190 -15.81 -14.05 20.02
C ALA A 190 -14.30 -13.81 20.07
N TRP A 191 -13.84 -13.16 21.14
CA TRP A 191 -12.42 -12.89 21.36
C TRP A 191 -12.04 -13.01 22.83
N PRO A 192 -10.77 -13.35 23.14
CA PRO A 192 -10.29 -13.47 24.52
C PRO A 192 -10.28 -12.11 25.22
N SER A 193 -10.47 -12.09 26.55
CA SER A 193 -10.46 -10.86 27.36
C SER A 193 -9.15 -10.07 27.28
N SER A 194 -8.03 -10.72 26.95
CA SER A 194 -6.74 -10.04 26.72
C SER A 194 -6.83 -9.01 25.59
N TRP A 195 -7.63 -9.29 24.54
CA TRP A 195 -7.80 -8.38 23.41
C TRP A 195 -8.53 -7.10 23.81
N ASP A 196 -9.44 -7.11 24.79
CA ASP A 196 -10.08 -5.86 25.25
C ASP A 196 -9.05 -4.80 25.60
N LYS A 197 -8.00 -5.19 26.33
CA LYS A 197 -6.93 -4.28 26.75
C LYS A 197 -6.04 -3.87 25.59
N SER A 198 -5.75 -4.78 24.67
CA SER A 198 -4.83 -4.51 23.56
C SER A 198 -5.46 -3.67 22.44
N PHE A 199 -6.75 -3.88 22.15
CA PHE A 199 -7.51 -3.04 21.24
C PHE A 199 -7.79 -1.66 21.86
N ALA A 200 -8.20 -1.59 23.14
CA ALA A 200 -8.33 -0.31 23.83
C ALA A 200 -7.01 0.48 23.81
N TYR A 201 -5.88 -0.18 24.09
CA TYR A 201 -4.56 0.46 24.02
C TYR A 201 -4.24 0.99 22.60
N ALA A 202 -4.61 0.28 21.54
CA ALA A 202 -4.42 0.75 20.18
C ALA A 202 -5.28 2.00 19.88
N TYR A 203 -6.53 2.02 20.34
CA TYR A 203 -7.42 3.19 20.18
C TYR A 203 -6.91 4.40 20.98
N GLU A 204 -6.51 4.20 22.24
CA GLU A 204 -5.88 5.23 23.08
C GLU A 204 -4.58 5.79 22.47
N LYS A 205 -3.88 4.99 21.66
CA LYS A 205 -2.66 5.38 20.94
C LYS A 205 -2.91 5.83 19.50
N ASP A 206 -4.16 6.12 19.16
CA ASP A 206 -4.54 6.74 17.90
C ASP A 206 -4.18 5.87 16.69
N VAL A 207 -4.58 4.59 16.73
CA VAL A 207 -4.30 3.60 15.69
C VAL A 207 -5.60 3.09 15.05
N VAL A 208 -5.68 3.19 13.72
CA VAL A 208 -6.77 2.57 12.94
C VAL A 208 -6.51 1.08 12.82
N ILE A 209 -7.51 0.23 13.09
CA ILE A 209 -7.40 -1.21 12.90
C ILE A 209 -8.39 -1.66 11.83
N VAL A 210 -7.91 -2.42 10.85
CA VAL A 210 -8.69 -2.92 9.71
C VAL A 210 -8.58 -4.43 9.66
N ALA A 211 -9.71 -5.13 9.51
CA ALA A 211 -9.74 -6.59 9.43
C ALA A 211 -10.70 -7.13 8.37
N CYS A 212 -10.35 -8.30 7.81
CA CYS A 212 -11.22 -9.03 6.89
C CYS A 212 -12.35 -9.70 7.67
N VAL A 213 -13.59 -9.53 7.20
CA VAL A 213 -14.79 -10.07 7.87
C VAL A 213 -14.93 -11.58 7.77
N GLY A 214 -14.15 -12.22 6.90
CA GLY A 214 -14.21 -13.64 6.59
C GLY A 214 -14.72 -13.94 5.18
N ASN A 215 -14.34 -15.11 4.66
CA ASN A 215 -14.67 -15.53 3.30
C ASN A 215 -15.62 -16.74 3.33
N ALA A 216 -16.80 -16.62 2.72
CA ALA A 216 -17.74 -17.74 2.62
C ALA A 216 -17.15 -18.94 1.85
N SER A 217 -16.23 -18.69 0.91
CA SER A 217 -15.45 -19.74 0.23
C SER A 217 -14.57 -20.58 1.17
N GLN A 218 -14.26 -20.08 2.36
CA GLN A 218 -13.50 -20.78 3.41
C GLN A 218 -14.41 -21.33 4.52
N GLY A 219 -15.73 -21.36 4.26
CA GLY A 219 -16.75 -21.87 5.17
C GLY A 219 -17.27 -20.84 6.17
N ALA A 220 -16.93 -19.54 6.02
CA ALA A 220 -17.43 -18.52 6.94
C ALA A 220 -18.96 -18.42 6.88
N THR A 221 -19.61 -18.76 8.00
CA THR A 221 -21.07 -18.64 8.17
C THR A 221 -21.46 -17.43 9.03
N GLN A 222 -20.46 -16.73 9.55
CA GLN A 222 -20.56 -15.56 10.41
C GLN A 222 -19.28 -14.74 10.28
N ALA A 223 -19.32 -13.48 10.72
CA ALA A 223 -18.15 -12.62 10.72
C ALA A 223 -17.06 -13.15 11.66
N TRP A 224 -15.81 -13.03 11.23
CA TRP A 224 -14.64 -13.48 11.96
C TRP A 224 -14.15 -12.42 12.94
N SER A 225 -13.73 -12.83 14.15
CA SER A 225 -12.87 -11.97 14.96
C SER A 225 -11.51 -11.81 14.26
N PRO A 226 -10.85 -10.63 14.33
CA PRO A 226 -11.19 -9.45 15.13
C PRO A 226 -12.15 -8.45 14.47
N SER A 227 -12.73 -8.71 13.30
CA SER A 227 -13.63 -7.72 12.65
C SER A 227 -14.89 -7.43 13.48
N THR A 228 -15.21 -8.30 14.42
CA THR A 228 -16.33 -8.15 15.36
C THR A 228 -16.00 -7.31 16.60
N VAL A 229 -14.73 -6.96 16.83
CA VAL A 229 -14.32 -6.11 17.95
C VAL A 229 -14.77 -4.66 17.64
N PRO A 230 -15.57 -4.01 18.52
CA PRO A 230 -16.01 -2.63 18.30
C PRO A 230 -14.84 -1.69 18.04
N GLY A 231 -14.94 -0.88 16.99
CA GLY A 231 -13.89 0.05 16.56
C GLY A 231 -12.92 -0.50 15.52
N VAL A 232 -12.95 -1.81 15.23
CA VAL A 232 -12.25 -2.38 14.07
C VAL A 232 -13.08 -2.12 12.82
N ILE A 233 -12.42 -1.66 11.74
CA ILE A 233 -13.06 -1.55 10.43
C ILE A 233 -13.12 -2.94 9.80
N GLY A 234 -14.29 -3.56 9.82
CA GLY A 234 -14.54 -4.83 9.14
C GLY A 234 -14.76 -4.63 7.64
N VAL A 235 -13.94 -5.28 6.82
CA VAL A 235 -13.97 -5.12 5.36
C VAL A 235 -14.45 -6.39 4.66
N GLY A 236 -15.52 -6.25 3.85
CA GLY A 236 -16.01 -7.26 2.90
C GLY A 236 -15.52 -7.04 1.47
N GLY A 237 -15.85 -7.97 0.57
CA GLY A 237 -15.28 -8.04 -0.79
C GLY A 237 -16.26 -7.68 -1.92
N LEU A 238 -15.78 -6.89 -2.89
CA LEU A 238 -16.45 -6.58 -4.14
C LEU A 238 -15.69 -7.17 -5.34
N GLY A 239 -16.46 -7.61 -6.33
CA GLY A 239 -15.92 -7.99 -7.64
C GLY A 239 -15.57 -6.78 -8.51
N LYS A 240 -14.95 -7.04 -9.67
CA LYS A 240 -14.61 -6.01 -10.69
C LYS A 240 -15.82 -5.21 -11.20
N ASN A 241 -17.02 -5.77 -11.09
CA ASN A 241 -18.29 -5.12 -11.43
C ASN A 241 -18.89 -4.29 -10.28
N ASN A 242 -18.13 -4.10 -9.19
CA ASN A 242 -18.53 -3.43 -7.95
C ASN A 242 -19.74 -4.05 -7.24
N ARG A 243 -20.10 -5.30 -7.55
CA ARG A 243 -21.13 -6.06 -6.82
C ARG A 243 -20.49 -6.86 -5.69
N VAL A 244 -21.29 -7.17 -4.67
CA VAL A 244 -20.89 -8.06 -3.56
C VAL A 244 -20.34 -9.36 -4.13
N LEU A 245 -19.12 -9.70 -3.73
CA LEU A 245 -18.50 -10.98 -4.02
C LEU A 245 -18.78 -11.91 -2.84
N SER A 246 -19.87 -12.67 -2.93
CA SER A 246 -20.40 -13.49 -1.83
C SER A 246 -19.37 -14.48 -1.30
N GLU A 247 -18.52 -15.05 -2.16
CA GLU A 247 -17.47 -15.98 -1.77
C GLU A 247 -16.39 -15.33 -0.88
N SER A 248 -16.29 -14.00 -0.92
CA SER A 248 -15.26 -13.19 -0.25
C SER A 248 -15.82 -12.30 0.86
N THR A 249 -17.07 -12.54 1.26
CA THR A 249 -17.76 -11.76 2.30
C THR A 249 -18.55 -12.69 3.19
N ALA A 250 -18.18 -12.77 4.46
CA ALA A 250 -18.98 -13.45 5.47
C ALA A 250 -20.30 -12.69 5.70
N PRO A 251 -21.41 -13.39 5.94
CA PRO A 251 -22.64 -12.75 6.38
C PRO A 251 -22.50 -12.25 7.83
N GLY A 252 -23.08 -11.09 8.15
CA GLY A 252 -23.18 -10.60 9.53
C GLY A 252 -22.93 -9.10 9.68
N THR A 253 -23.35 -8.54 10.82
CA THR A 253 -23.37 -7.09 11.07
C THR A 253 -22.00 -6.45 11.32
N ALA A 254 -20.90 -7.19 11.15
CA ALA A 254 -19.53 -6.69 11.38
C ALA A 254 -18.85 -6.21 10.09
N VAL A 255 -19.62 -6.02 9.00
CA VAL A 255 -19.13 -5.35 7.80
C VAL A 255 -19.34 -3.85 7.98
N ASP A 256 -18.26 -3.08 7.92
CA ASP A 256 -18.29 -1.61 7.89
C ASP A 256 -18.13 -1.09 6.46
N LEU A 257 -17.23 -1.68 5.68
CA LEU A 257 -16.91 -1.23 4.33
C LEU A 257 -16.75 -2.40 3.36
N MET A 258 -16.98 -2.10 2.09
CA MET A 258 -16.80 -3.04 0.99
C MET A 258 -15.66 -2.53 0.08
N GLY A 259 -14.64 -3.36 -0.11
CA GLY A 259 -13.46 -3.03 -0.92
C GLY A 259 -13.22 -3.99 -2.09
N PRO A 260 -12.31 -3.66 -3.03
CA PRO A 260 -11.93 -4.55 -4.12
C PRO A 260 -11.38 -5.88 -3.60
N ALA A 261 -11.92 -7.01 -4.10
CA ALA A 261 -11.52 -8.33 -3.62
C ALA A 261 -11.35 -9.38 -4.72
N ALA A 262 -11.67 -9.08 -5.99
CA ALA A 262 -11.51 -10.03 -7.10
C ALA A 262 -10.25 -9.74 -7.90
N ASP A 263 -9.49 -10.80 -8.18
CA ASP A 263 -8.30 -10.83 -9.05
C ASP A 263 -7.35 -9.66 -8.74
N ILE A 264 -6.94 -9.57 -7.48
CA ILE A 264 -6.03 -8.55 -6.97
C ILE A 264 -4.60 -9.01 -7.24
N PRO A 265 -3.81 -8.32 -8.07
CA PRO A 265 -2.41 -8.68 -8.30
C PRO A 265 -1.59 -8.52 -7.03
N ILE A 266 -0.75 -9.51 -6.72
CA ILE A 266 0.01 -9.60 -5.47
C ILE A 266 1.43 -10.17 -5.69
N PRO A 267 2.44 -9.75 -4.91
CA PRO A 267 3.72 -10.44 -4.86
C PRO A 267 3.58 -11.79 -4.16
N TYR A 268 4.24 -12.81 -4.70
CA TYR A 268 4.25 -14.14 -4.11
C TYR A 268 5.53 -14.35 -3.30
N TYR A 269 5.45 -14.95 -2.12
CA TYR A 269 6.57 -14.96 -1.16
C TYR A 269 7.86 -15.59 -1.67
N SER A 270 7.79 -16.58 -2.56
CA SER A 270 8.97 -17.25 -3.13
C SER A 270 9.54 -16.52 -4.36
N GLY A 271 9.02 -15.32 -4.66
CA GLY A 271 9.30 -14.55 -5.86
C GLY A 271 8.19 -14.68 -6.91
N GLY A 272 8.16 -13.72 -7.83
CA GLY A 272 7.11 -13.61 -8.85
C GLY A 272 5.81 -13.04 -8.31
N TYR A 273 4.75 -13.15 -9.10
CA TYR A 273 3.47 -12.50 -8.82
C TYR A 273 2.31 -13.47 -9.02
N ALA A 274 1.19 -13.21 -8.36
CA ALA A 274 -0.01 -14.03 -8.38
C ALA A 274 -1.26 -13.16 -8.34
N GLU A 275 -2.43 -13.78 -8.39
CA GLU A 275 -3.71 -13.10 -8.15
C GLU A 275 -4.37 -13.61 -6.87
N GLY A 276 -4.82 -12.68 -6.04
CA GLY A 276 -5.55 -12.92 -4.81
C GLY A 276 -7.03 -12.64 -4.97
N GLN A 277 -7.88 -13.44 -4.32
CA GLN A 277 -9.31 -13.14 -4.21
C GLN A 277 -9.79 -13.34 -2.76
N GLY A 278 -10.44 -12.34 -2.17
CA GLY A 278 -10.93 -12.43 -0.80
C GLY A 278 -10.96 -11.09 -0.07
N CYS A 279 -11.70 -11.00 1.04
CA CYS A 279 -11.65 -9.79 1.88
C CYS A 279 -10.26 -9.54 2.49
N SER A 280 -9.41 -10.57 2.53
CA SER A 280 -8.01 -10.46 2.91
C SER A 280 -7.22 -9.51 1.98
N PHE A 281 -7.70 -9.27 0.75
CA PHE A 281 -7.12 -8.32 -0.19
C PHE A 281 -7.92 -7.01 -0.30
N ALA A 282 -9.17 -6.97 0.17
CA ALA A 282 -9.92 -5.72 0.34
C ALA A 282 -9.44 -4.91 1.56
N SER A 283 -9.16 -5.59 2.68
CA SER A 283 -8.64 -4.99 3.92
C SER A 283 -7.35 -4.17 3.72
N PRO A 284 -6.31 -4.66 3.01
CA PRO A 284 -5.10 -3.89 2.78
C PRO A 284 -5.32 -2.67 1.87
N ILE A 285 -6.32 -2.72 0.98
CA ILE A 285 -6.70 -1.55 0.18
C ILE A 285 -7.28 -0.47 1.10
N VAL A 286 -8.20 -0.82 2.00
CA VAL A 286 -8.74 0.11 3.01
C VAL A 286 -7.62 0.65 3.92
N SER A 287 -6.72 -0.22 4.39
CA SER A 287 -5.56 0.18 5.20
C SER A 287 -4.64 1.16 4.47
N GLY A 288 -4.38 0.93 3.18
CA GLY A 288 -3.61 1.83 2.35
C GLY A 288 -4.29 3.19 2.20
N VAL A 289 -5.60 3.24 1.96
CA VAL A 289 -6.34 4.50 1.89
C VAL A 289 -6.34 5.24 3.23
N ALA A 290 -6.49 4.53 4.35
CA ALA A 290 -6.34 5.12 5.69
C ALA A 290 -4.95 5.75 5.86
N ALA A 291 -3.89 5.06 5.40
CA ALA A 291 -2.53 5.59 5.44
C ALA A 291 -2.32 6.81 4.53
N LEU A 292 -2.93 6.83 3.33
CA LEU A 292 -2.91 8.00 2.45
C LEU A 292 -3.54 9.22 3.12
N ILE A 293 -4.71 9.04 3.76
CA ILE A 293 -5.41 10.11 4.49
C ILE A 293 -4.54 10.63 5.62
N ARG A 294 -3.93 9.75 6.42
CA ARG A 294 -3.04 10.14 7.54
C ARG A 294 -1.75 10.81 7.10
N ALA A 295 -1.24 10.47 5.91
CA ALA A 295 -0.06 11.14 5.38
C ALA A 295 -0.38 12.54 4.83
N GLU A 296 -1.57 12.72 4.26
CA GLU A 296 -2.07 14.02 3.79
C GLU A 296 -2.40 14.95 4.97
N ASP A 297 -3.01 14.41 6.03
CA ASP A 297 -3.42 15.16 7.21
C ASP A 297 -3.05 14.39 8.50
N PRO A 298 -1.82 14.61 9.02
CA PRO A 298 -1.29 13.88 10.16
C PRO A 298 -1.98 14.16 11.49
N ASP A 299 -2.75 15.26 11.58
CA ASP A 299 -3.43 15.68 12.79
C ASP A 299 -4.79 14.98 12.98
N LEU A 300 -5.31 14.33 11.95
CA LEU A 300 -6.52 13.51 12.06
C LEU A 300 -6.29 12.32 12.99
N SER A 301 -7.21 12.17 13.94
CA SER A 301 -7.29 10.99 14.78
C SER A 301 -7.76 9.76 14.01
N ALA A 302 -7.50 8.57 14.56
CA ALA A 302 -7.95 7.29 14.03
C ALA A 302 -9.48 7.21 13.92
N ASP A 303 -10.20 7.77 14.89
CA ASP A 303 -11.66 7.85 14.87
C ASP A 303 -12.16 8.77 13.75
N GLU A 304 -11.48 9.91 13.50
CA GLU A 304 -11.82 10.83 12.41
C GLU A 304 -11.52 10.23 11.03
N VAL A 305 -10.39 9.54 10.87
CA VAL A 305 -10.07 8.78 9.65
C VAL A 305 -11.14 7.72 9.38
N THR A 306 -11.52 6.97 10.40
CA THR A 306 -12.58 5.95 10.32
C THR A 306 -13.93 6.57 9.96
N ALA A 307 -14.27 7.71 10.57
CA ALA A 307 -15.49 8.45 10.28
C ALA A 307 -15.50 8.94 8.82
N LYS A 308 -14.40 9.50 8.30
CA LYS A 308 -14.30 9.93 6.90
C LYS A 308 -14.45 8.76 5.93
N LEU A 309 -13.82 7.62 6.21
CA LEU A 309 -13.94 6.41 5.38
C LEU A 309 -15.39 5.89 5.32
N THR A 310 -16.06 5.81 6.47
CA THR A 310 -17.42 5.27 6.58
C THR A 310 -18.49 6.25 6.10
N SER A 311 -18.39 7.53 6.43
CA SER A 311 -19.39 8.54 6.06
C SER A 311 -19.40 8.89 4.57
N THR A 312 -18.32 8.58 3.85
CA THR A 312 -18.19 8.83 2.41
C THR A 312 -18.40 7.59 1.55
N ALA A 313 -18.67 6.44 2.17
CA ALA A 313 -18.94 5.20 1.48
C ALA A 313 -20.14 5.35 0.52
N LYS A 314 -20.02 4.71 -0.64
CA LYS A 314 -21.02 4.72 -1.72
C LYS A 314 -21.95 3.51 -1.61
N PRO A 315 -23.21 3.64 -2.05
CA PRO A 315 -24.08 2.47 -2.24
C PRO A 315 -23.41 1.40 -3.10
N VAL A 316 -23.63 0.13 -2.77
CA VAL A 316 -23.09 -1.01 -3.54
C VAL A 316 -24.05 -1.34 -4.69
N PRO A 317 -23.59 -1.29 -5.96
CA PRO A 317 -24.39 -1.69 -7.11
C PRO A 317 -25.03 -3.07 -6.98
N GLY A 318 -26.32 -3.17 -7.30
CA GLY A 318 -27.08 -4.42 -7.27
C GLY A 318 -27.51 -4.88 -5.88
N HIS A 319 -27.08 -4.20 -4.80
CA HIS A 319 -27.59 -4.42 -3.45
C HIS A 319 -28.74 -3.46 -3.15
N LYS A 320 -29.88 -3.99 -2.73
CA LYS A 320 -31.06 -3.17 -2.39
C LYS A 320 -30.97 -2.59 -0.97
N GLY A 321 -30.19 -3.23 -0.10
CA GLY A 321 -29.88 -2.70 1.22
C GLY A 321 -29.03 -1.44 1.08
N GLN A 322 -29.43 -0.37 1.76
CA GLN A 322 -28.64 0.85 1.86
C GLN A 322 -28.43 1.11 3.34
N SER A 323 -27.22 1.55 3.71
CA SER A 323 -26.98 2.16 5.01
C SER A 323 -27.98 3.30 5.19
N LYS A 324 -28.79 3.24 6.23
CA LYS A 324 -29.68 4.34 6.60
C LYS A 324 -28.89 5.31 7.47
N LYS A 325 -29.30 6.58 7.57
CA LYS A 325 -28.62 7.58 8.42
C LYS A 325 -28.43 7.01 9.82
N GLY A 326 -27.17 6.76 10.20
CA GLY A 326 -26.78 6.21 11.51
C GLY A 326 -26.93 4.68 11.69
N LYS A 327 -27.24 3.90 10.65
CA LYS A 327 -27.32 2.42 10.73
C LYS A 327 -26.70 1.75 9.50
N PRO A 328 -25.58 1.02 9.63
CA PRO A 328 -24.99 0.26 8.53
C PRO A 328 -25.90 -0.88 8.09
N ASP A 329 -25.79 -1.27 6.83
CA ASP A 329 -26.46 -2.45 6.29
C ASP A 329 -25.76 -3.74 6.76
N PRO A 330 -26.48 -4.80 7.17
CA PRO A 330 -25.87 -6.03 7.66
C PRO A 330 -25.02 -6.82 6.66
N ILE A 331 -25.03 -6.49 5.37
CA ILE A 331 -24.26 -7.19 4.34
C ILE A 331 -23.14 -6.32 3.80
N VAL A 332 -23.41 -5.02 3.58
CA VAL A 332 -22.45 -4.11 2.94
C VAL A 332 -21.93 -3.00 3.85
N GLY A 333 -22.34 -2.99 5.12
CA GLY A 333 -21.97 -1.95 6.06
C GLY A 333 -22.44 -0.57 5.62
N TRP A 334 -21.52 0.39 5.65
CA TRP A 334 -21.70 1.74 5.10
C TRP A 334 -21.61 1.77 3.57
N GLY A 335 -21.04 0.73 2.95
CA GLY A 335 -21.04 0.53 1.50
C GLY A 335 -19.63 0.44 0.91
N ARG A 336 -19.55 0.70 -0.41
CA ARG A 336 -18.31 0.68 -1.19
C ARG A 336 -17.39 1.82 -0.77
N LEU A 337 -16.12 1.49 -0.50
CA LEU A 337 -15.05 2.44 -0.25
C LEU A 337 -14.99 3.53 -1.35
N ASP A 338 -14.90 4.80 -0.97
CA ASP A 338 -14.66 5.93 -1.87
C ASP A 338 -13.44 6.74 -1.43
N PRO A 339 -12.22 6.37 -1.89
CA PRO A 339 -10.99 7.01 -1.43
C PRO A 339 -10.93 8.51 -1.73
N LYS A 340 -11.47 8.92 -2.89
CA LYS A 340 -11.48 10.32 -3.31
C LYS A 340 -12.40 11.17 -2.45
N ALA A 341 -13.59 10.66 -2.11
CA ALA A 341 -14.48 11.37 -1.22
C ALA A 341 -13.93 11.41 0.20
N ALA A 342 -13.41 10.28 0.71
CA ALA A 342 -12.81 10.20 2.04
C ALA A 342 -11.69 11.23 2.23
N MET A 343 -10.72 11.29 1.31
CA MET A 343 -9.61 12.26 1.43
C MET A 343 -10.05 13.72 1.31
N LYS A 344 -11.10 14.03 0.53
CA LYS A 344 -11.58 15.41 0.31
C LYS A 344 -12.60 15.91 1.33
N SER A 345 -13.30 15.00 2.01
CA SER A 345 -14.38 15.36 2.92
C SER A 345 -13.87 16.05 4.19
N ASP A 346 -14.70 16.95 4.73
CA ASP A 346 -14.52 17.43 6.10
C ASP A 346 -14.79 16.30 7.09
N VAL A 347 -14.20 16.40 8.29
CA VAL A 347 -14.52 15.51 9.40
C VAL A 347 -16.01 15.63 9.74
N PRO A 348 -16.77 14.51 9.82
CA PRO A 348 -18.16 14.56 10.24
C PRO A 348 -18.34 15.22 11.61
N LYS A 349 -19.42 15.97 11.80
CA LYS A 349 -19.71 16.67 13.08
C LYS A 349 -19.77 15.74 14.29
N THR A 350 -20.12 14.48 14.07
CA THR A 350 -20.20 13.45 15.09
C THR A 350 -19.23 12.34 14.71
N VAL A 351 -18.19 12.18 15.52
CA VAL A 351 -17.17 11.16 15.36
C VAL A 351 -17.35 10.15 16.51
N PRO A 352 -17.79 8.91 16.24
CA PRO A 352 -17.87 7.88 17.26
C PRO A 352 -16.47 7.51 17.75
N SER A 353 -16.31 7.29 19.07
CA SER A 353 -15.04 6.79 19.61
C SER A 353 -14.98 5.27 19.61
N ALA A 354 -13.93 4.70 19.00
CA ALA A 354 -13.66 3.27 19.05
C ALA A 354 -13.42 2.78 20.50
N ALA A 355 -12.72 3.57 21.31
CA ALA A 355 -12.44 3.25 22.71
C ALA A 355 -13.73 3.19 23.54
N ASP A 356 -14.62 4.17 23.40
CA ASP A 356 -15.91 4.17 24.10
C ASP A 356 -16.80 3.01 23.64
N ALA A 357 -16.85 2.74 22.33
CA ALA A 357 -17.63 1.63 21.78
C ALA A 357 -17.17 0.27 22.33
N LEU A 358 -15.86 0.07 22.43
CA LEU A 358 -15.29 -1.13 23.04
C LEU A 358 -15.58 -1.19 24.55
N ALA A 359 -15.41 -0.08 25.28
CA ALA A 359 -15.67 -0.01 26.72
C ALA A 359 -17.14 -0.31 27.05
N ASP A 360 -18.08 0.23 26.28
CA ASP A 360 -19.51 -0.04 26.42
C ASP A 360 -19.84 -1.50 26.10
N TRP A 361 -19.24 -2.06 25.04
CA TRP A 361 -19.43 -3.47 24.72
C TRP A 361 -18.92 -4.37 25.86
N VAL A 362 -17.70 -4.12 26.37
CA VAL A 362 -17.10 -4.89 27.47
C VAL A 362 -17.99 -4.79 28.71
N LYS A 363 -18.45 -3.58 29.05
CA LYS A 363 -19.37 -3.36 30.15
C LYS A 363 -20.69 -4.10 29.99
N MET A 364 -21.23 -4.23 28.77
CA MET A 364 -22.48 -4.96 28.52
C MET A 364 -22.30 -6.48 28.53
N HIS A 365 -21.21 -7.00 27.98
CA HIS A 365 -21.05 -8.42 27.67
C HIS A 365 -20.14 -9.18 28.66
N ARG A 366 -19.36 -8.48 29.49
CA ARG A 366 -18.49 -9.10 30.52
C ARG A 366 -18.95 -8.90 31.97
N ARG A 367 -20.11 -8.26 32.19
CA ARG A 367 -20.70 -8.11 33.53
C ARG A 367 -21.05 -9.47 34.14
N GLY A 368 -20.48 -9.79 35.29
CA GLY A 368 -20.71 -11.06 36.02
C GLY A 368 -19.49 -11.96 36.11
N GLN A 369 -18.40 -11.66 35.39
CA GLN A 369 -17.09 -12.24 35.67
C GLN A 369 -16.43 -11.43 36.80
N SER A 370 -16.89 -11.60 38.05
CA SER A 370 -16.11 -11.17 39.22
C SER A 370 -14.74 -11.80 39.13
N ASP A 371 -13.64 -11.03 39.25
CA ASP A 371 -12.24 -11.48 39.23
C ASP A 371 -12.14 -12.92 39.74
N PRO A 372 -12.12 -13.92 38.85
CA PRO A 372 -11.63 -15.20 39.26
C PRO A 372 -10.12 -15.02 39.30
N ALA A 373 -9.43 -15.63 40.26
CA ALA A 373 -8.03 -15.90 40.09
C ALA A 373 -7.84 -16.65 38.76
N GLU A 374 -7.56 -15.94 37.66
CA GLU A 374 -7.25 -16.45 36.32
C GLU A 374 -7.97 -17.77 35.95
N THR A 375 -9.28 -17.91 36.28
CA THR A 375 -9.99 -19.12 35.88
C THR A 375 -10.55 -18.86 34.50
N ASP A 376 -9.97 -19.56 33.53
CA ASP A 376 -10.44 -19.96 32.20
C ASP A 376 -11.98 -19.88 32.00
N ASN A 377 -12.57 -18.68 32.05
CA ASN A 377 -13.88 -18.44 31.47
C ASN A 377 -13.70 -18.41 29.96
N ALA A 378 -13.60 -19.62 29.42
CA ALA A 378 -13.52 -20.06 28.03
C ALA A 378 -13.23 -18.92 27.03
N ALA A 379 -11.94 -18.66 26.80
CA ALA A 379 -11.52 -18.26 25.47
C ALA A 379 -12.11 -19.28 24.48
N PRO A 380 -12.60 -18.85 23.29
CA PRO A 380 -12.99 -19.80 22.26
C PRO A 380 -11.87 -20.82 22.06
N ALA A 381 -12.24 -22.10 21.92
CA ALA A 381 -11.29 -23.20 21.84
C ALA A 381 -10.18 -22.89 20.83
N GLU A 382 -8.93 -23.20 21.18
CA GLU A 382 -7.76 -22.98 20.31
C GLU A 382 -7.70 -23.93 19.10
N ASP A 383 -8.74 -24.74 18.88
CA ASP A 383 -8.82 -25.69 17.77
C ASP A 383 -8.78 -24.99 16.40
N ASN A 384 -9.21 -23.72 16.34
CA ASN A 384 -9.21 -22.92 15.12
C ASN A 384 -8.02 -21.96 15.06
N ASN A 385 -7.07 -22.24 14.16
CA ASN A 385 -6.07 -21.26 13.73
C ASN A 385 -6.73 -20.17 12.88
N PRO A 386 -6.16 -18.95 12.83
CA PRO A 386 -6.68 -17.92 11.96
C PRO A 386 -6.62 -18.39 10.51
N LYS A 387 -7.68 -18.04 9.77
CA LYS A 387 -7.86 -18.30 8.36
C LYS A 387 -7.51 -17.05 7.56
N ALA A 388 -6.94 -17.26 6.39
CA ALA A 388 -6.79 -16.26 5.34
C ALA A 388 -6.76 -16.94 3.97
N VAL A 389 -6.94 -16.18 2.90
CA VAL A 389 -7.04 -16.77 1.55
C VAL A 389 -5.67 -17.12 0.99
N ALA A 390 -5.55 -18.30 0.41
CA ALA A 390 -4.39 -18.67 -0.40
C ALA A 390 -4.46 -17.97 -1.78
N PRO A 391 -3.36 -17.37 -2.27
CA PRO A 391 -3.25 -16.89 -3.65
C PRO A 391 -3.58 -17.97 -4.69
N LYS A 392 -4.18 -17.55 -5.82
CA LYS A 392 -4.35 -18.37 -7.02
C LYS A 392 -3.24 -18.02 -8.01
N ASP A 393 -2.80 -19.02 -8.78
CA ASP A 393 -1.89 -18.88 -9.92
C ASP A 393 -0.58 -18.12 -9.66
N VAL A 394 0.53 -18.86 -9.51
CA VAL A 394 1.87 -18.25 -9.41
C VAL A 394 2.41 -18.04 -10.83
N VAL A 395 2.45 -16.79 -11.28
CA VAL A 395 3.19 -16.40 -12.49
C VAL A 395 4.60 -16.02 -12.06
N SER A 396 5.56 -16.93 -12.27
CA SER A 396 6.98 -16.65 -12.09
C SER A 396 7.49 -15.76 -13.23
N SER A 397 7.14 -14.48 -13.20
CA SER A 397 7.87 -13.49 -13.97
C SER A 397 9.20 -13.25 -13.27
N GLN A 398 10.25 -13.96 -13.68
CA GLN A 398 11.59 -13.50 -13.38
C GLN A 398 11.78 -12.18 -14.13
N SER A 399 12.15 -11.14 -13.40
CA SER A 399 12.63 -9.88 -13.93
C SER A 399 13.91 -10.13 -14.72
N THR A 400 13.80 -10.69 -15.93
CA THR A 400 14.92 -10.73 -16.86
C THR A 400 15.29 -9.27 -17.09
N PRO A 401 16.51 -8.82 -16.73
CA PRO A 401 16.92 -7.46 -17.00
C PRO A 401 16.82 -7.27 -18.51
N GLN A 402 15.87 -6.43 -18.92
CA GLN A 402 15.57 -6.23 -20.32
C GLN A 402 16.88 -5.91 -21.06
N LEU A 403 17.04 -6.58 -22.20
CA LEU A 403 18.03 -6.40 -23.26
C LEU A 403 18.19 -4.95 -23.77
N GLY A 404 17.66 -3.93 -23.09
CA GLY A 404 17.73 -2.52 -23.46
C GLY A 404 19.15 -1.98 -23.49
N PHE A 405 20.03 -2.43 -22.60
CA PHE A 405 21.45 -2.01 -22.62
C PHE A 405 22.24 -2.69 -23.74
N ALA A 406 21.89 -3.91 -24.15
CA ALA A 406 22.53 -4.59 -25.27
C ALA A 406 22.12 -3.97 -26.62
N ILE A 407 20.86 -3.55 -26.76
CA ILE A 407 20.35 -2.89 -27.97
C ILE A 407 20.87 -1.44 -28.06
N LEU A 408 20.96 -0.70 -26.94
CA LEU A 408 21.58 0.63 -26.91
C LEU A 408 23.11 0.57 -27.13
N GLY A 409 23.78 -0.45 -26.59
CA GLY A 409 25.20 -0.70 -26.82
C GLY A 409 25.50 -1.04 -28.28
N ALA A 410 24.71 -1.93 -28.90
CA ALA A 410 24.87 -2.29 -30.30
C ALA A 410 24.51 -1.13 -31.25
N GLY A 411 23.43 -0.39 -30.96
CA GLY A 411 23.03 0.79 -31.74
C GLY A 411 24.06 1.92 -31.67
N GLY A 412 24.62 2.18 -30.49
CA GLY A 412 25.70 3.15 -30.30
C GLY A 412 26.98 2.76 -31.04
N LEU A 413 27.35 1.47 -31.01
CA LEU A 413 28.53 0.97 -31.73
C LEU A 413 28.37 1.10 -33.25
N ILE A 414 27.19 0.77 -33.78
CA ILE A 414 26.88 0.90 -35.22
C ILE A 414 26.94 2.37 -35.65
N ALA A 415 26.39 3.30 -34.85
CA ALA A 415 26.43 4.73 -35.15
C ALA A 415 27.88 5.27 -35.17
N ILE A 416 28.73 4.83 -34.24
CA ILE A 416 30.15 5.22 -34.22
C ILE A 416 30.90 4.66 -35.44
N ILE A 417 30.67 3.39 -35.81
CA ILE A 417 31.29 2.77 -36.99
C ILE A 417 30.87 3.52 -38.26
N LEU A 418 29.58 3.82 -38.43
CA LEU A 418 29.08 4.58 -39.57
C LEU A 418 29.67 5.99 -39.63
N PHE A 419 29.82 6.66 -38.48
CA PHE A 419 30.44 7.98 -38.41
C PHE A 419 31.92 7.95 -38.81
N VAL A 420 32.69 6.96 -38.33
CA VAL A 420 34.10 6.79 -38.68
C VAL A 420 34.27 6.47 -40.17
N LEU A 421 33.45 5.57 -40.73
CA LEU A 421 33.48 5.25 -42.15
C LEU A 421 33.14 6.47 -43.01
N SER A 422 32.16 7.28 -42.60
CA SER A 422 31.79 8.53 -43.27
C SER A 422 32.92 9.55 -43.26
N ALA A 423 33.60 9.71 -42.11
CA ALA A 423 34.74 10.61 -41.96
C ALA A 423 35.94 10.17 -42.83
N VAL A 424 36.23 8.87 -42.86
CA VAL A 424 37.32 8.31 -43.69
C VAL A 424 37.02 8.47 -45.18
N ALA A 425 35.77 8.22 -45.61
CA ALA A 425 35.36 8.41 -47.00
C ALA A 425 35.44 9.90 -47.42
N PHE A 426 35.09 10.81 -46.51
CA PHE A 426 35.19 12.25 -46.73
C PHE A 426 36.65 12.73 -46.84
N ILE A 427 37.54 12.19 -46.03
CA ILE A 427 38.99 12.49 -46.10
C ILE A 427 39.59 11.93 -47.38
N ARG A 428 39.20 10.73 -47.81
CA ARG A 428 39.66 10.12 -49.08
C ARG A 428 39.15 10.82 -50.33
N ARG A 429 37.99 11.48 -50.30
CA ARG A 429 37.48 12.30 -51.42
C ARG A 429 38.14 13.69 -51.52
N ARG A 430 38.88 14.10 -50.50
CA ARG A 430 39.57 15.42 -50.45
C ARG A 430 41.07 15.33 -50.72
N ARG A 431 41.60 14.12 -50.88
CA ARG A 431 42.88 13.87 -51.53
C ARG A 431 42.59 13.43 -52.95
#